data_AF-A0A0A2INS8-F1
#
_entry.id   AF-A0A0A2INS8-F1
#
_cell.length_a   1.000
_cell.length_b   1.000
_cell.length_c   1.000
_cell.angle_alpha   90.00
_cell.angle_beta   90.00
_cell.angle_gamma   90.00
#
_symmetry.space_group_name_H-M   'P 1'
#
loop_
_entity.id
_entity.type
_entity.pdbx_description
1 polymer ?
#
loop_
_entity_poly.entity_id
_entity_poly.type
_entity_poly.pdbx_seq_one_letter_code
_entity_poly.pdbx_strand_id
1 'polypeptide(L)'
;MHLSASTYITFLLGLGTLATAQVTARSIKCVCDGIAENSQTACAQTGGSFNNTGCGFAGCCVYANNEQTRFIENCRTLGYGFRRCDDCRSC
;
A
#
# COMPACT_ATOMS: atom_id res chain seq x y z
N MET A 1 25.10 52.17 -34.87
CA MET A 1 24.80 52.22 -33.42
C MET A 1 23.60 51.30 -33.22
N HIS A 2 23.83 49.99 -32.99
CA HIS A 2 23.69 49.31 -31.67
C HIS A 2 22.34 49.69 -30.99
N LEU A 3 21.42 48.80 -30.62
CA LEU A 3 21.55 47.42 -30.16
C LEU A 3 20.32 46.57 -30.54
N SER A 4 20.59 45.28 -30.74
CA SER A 4 19.66 44.17 -30.90
C SER A 4 18.89 43.91 -29.60
N ALA A 5 17.55 44.01 -29.64
CA ALA A 5 16.68 43.56 -28.55
C ALA A 5 16.42 42.07 -28.69
N SER A 6 17.44 41.28 -28.30
CA SER A 6 17.35 39.83 -28.13
C SER A 6 16.47 39.54 -26.91
N THR A 7 15.16 39.52 -27.14
CA THR A 7 14.15 39.29 -26.11
C THR A 7 13.93 37.78 -25.97
N TYR A 8 14.48 37.22 -24.88
CA TYR A 8 13.83 36.31 -23.93
C TYR A 8 12.94 35.20 -24.55
N ILE A 9 13.08 33.89 -24.33
CA ILE A 9 13.45 33.12 -23.14
C ILE A 9 13.75 31.71 -23.66
N THR A 10 14.88 31.17 -23.22
CA THR A 10 15.24 29.76 -23.31
C THR A 10 14.03 28.90 -22.95
N PHE A 11 13.44 28.22 -23.95
CA PHE A 11 12.43 27.18 -23.74
C PHE A 11 13.09 26.11 -22.86
N LEU A 12 12.82 26.23 -21.56
CA LEU A 12 13.32 25.35 -20.53
C LEU A 12 12.91 23.93 -20.90
N LEU A 13 13.93 23.11 -21.08
CA LEU A 13 13.92 21.65 -21.03
C LEU A 13 13.20 21.21 -19.74
N GLY A 14 11.88 21.10 -19.84
CA GLY A 14 11.01 20.60 -18.79
C GLY A 14 10.50 19.21 -19.16
N LEU A 15 11.39 18.30 -19.58
CA LEU A 15 11.09 16.87 -19.42
C LEU A 15 11.14 16.60 -17.92
N GLY A 16 10.04 16.95 -17.24
CA GLY A 16 9.73 16.48 -15.91
C GLY A 16 9.67 14.97 -15.99
N THR A 17 10.78 14.34 -15.63
CA THR A 17 10.81 12.95 -15.22
C THR A 17 9.80 12.88 -14.09
N LEU A 18 8.62 12.32 -14.38
CA LEU A 18 7.71 11.80 -13.37
C LEU A 18 8.53 10.78 -12.61
N ALA A 19 9.19 11.23 -11.54
CA ALA A 19 9.73 10.38 -10.51
C ALA A 19 8.51 9.63 -9.98
N THR A 20 8.25 8.45 -10.55
CA THR A 20 7.37 7.47 -9.94
C THR A 20 8.01 7.21 -8.60
N ALA A 21 7.50 7.88 -7.56
CA ALA A 21 7.87 7.61 -6.20
C ALA A 21 7.67 6.11 -6.03
N GLN A 22 8.76 5.36 -6.05
CA GLN A 22 8.75 3.96 -5.71
C GLN A 22 8.45 3.95 -4.22
N VAL A 23 7.16 4.01 -3.89
CA VAL A 23 6.68 3.82 -2.53
C VAL A 23 7.16 2.42 -2.20
N THR A 24 8.25 2.34 -1.44
CA THR A 24 8.79 1.07 -0.97
C THR A 24 7.65 0.40 -0.25
N ALA A 25 7.07 -0.62 -0.89
CA ALA A 25 5.80 -1.17 -0.46
C ALA A 25 6.06 -1.91 0.86
N ARG A 26 5.80 -1.23 1.98
CA ARG A 26 6.00 -1.77 3.32
C ARG A 26 4.93 -2.83 3.53
N SER A 27 5.35 -4.10 3.61
CA SER A 27 4.44 -5.20 3.90
C SER A 27 4.03 -5.14 5.36
N ILE A 28 2.73 -5.09 5.60
CA ILE A 28 2.12 -5.13 6.92
C ILE A 28 1.27 -6.38 7.02
N LYS A 29 1.15 -6.92 8.23
CA LYS A 29 0.25 -8.05 8.49
C LYS A 29 -1.01 -7.56 9.16
N CYS A 30 -2.15 -7.84 8.54
CA CYS A 30 -3.46 -7.45 9.04
C CYS A 30 -4.30 -8.67 9.43
N VAL A 31 -5.18 -8.52 10.42
CA VAL A 31 -6.05 -9.58 10.91
C VAL A 31 -7.45 -9.02 11.20
N CYS A 32 -8.48 -9.75 10.78
CA CYS A 32 -9.86 -9.51 11.16
C CYS A 32 -10.10 -9.97 12.61
N ASP A 33 -11.23 -9.60 13.20
CA ASP A 33 -11.66 -10.18 14.48
C ASP A 33 -12.10 -11.64 14.34
N GLY A 34 -12.08 -12.35 15.46
CA GLY A 34 -12.43 -13.78 15.54
C GLY A 34 -11.26 -14.72 15.27
N ILE A 35 -11.53 -15.77 14.47
CA ILE A 35 -10.60 -16.87 14.17
C ILE A 35 -9.75 -16.59 12.92
N ALA A 36 -8.70 -17.39 12.72
CA ALA A 36 -7.75 -17.22 11.63
C ALA A 36 -8.40 -17.32 10.24
N GLU A 37 -9.41 -18.18 10.05
CA GLU A 37 -10.12 -18.35 8.78
C GLU A 37 -10.83 -17.07 8.29
N ASN A 38 -11.28 -16.21 9.20
CA ASN A 38 -11.89 -14.92 8.85
C ASN A 38 -10.89 -14.05 8.09
N SER A 39 -9.67 -13.98 8.63
CA SER A 39 -8.56 -13.23 8.05
C SER A 39 -8.08 -13.85 6.75
N GLN A 40 -8.06 -15.18 6.66
CA GLN A 40 -7.70 -15.89 5.43
C GLN A 40 -8.70 -15.59 4.29
N THR A 41 -9.99 -15.61 4.60
CA THR A 41 -11.05 -15.30 3.63
C THR A 41 -10.96 -13.85 3.15
N ALA A 42 -10.81 -12.89 4.07
CA ALA A 42 -10.61 -11.48 3.73
C ALA A 42 -9.32 -11.27 2.92
N CYS A 43 -8.27 -12.05 3.22
CA CYS A 43 -7.00 -12.00 2.49
C CYS A 43 -7.15 -12.41 1.04
N ALA A 44 -7.86 -13.53 0.79
CA ALA A 44 -8.13 -14.03 -0.54
C ALA A 44 -8.90 -13.01 -1.40
N GLN A 45 -9.83 -12.24 -0.81
CA GLN A 45 -10.55 -11.18 -1.52
C GLN A 45 -9.71 -9.90 -1.73
N THR A 46 -8.74 -9.65 -0.86
CA THR A 46 -7.84 -8.50 -0.98
C THR A 46 -6.81 -8.71 -2.09
N GLY A 47 -6.41 -9.96 -2.32
CA GLY A 47 -5.29 -10.33 -3.18
C GLY A 47 -3.94 -10.36 -2.45
N GLY A 48 -3.97 -10.39 -1.11
CA GLY A 48 -2.77 -10.52 -0.28
C GLY A 48 -2.37 -11.98 -0.06
N SER A 49 -1.31 -12.18 0.72
CA SER A 49 -0.79 -13.50 1.06
C SER A 49 -1.06 -13.82 2.52
N PHE A 50 -1.84 -14.87 2.81
CA PHE A 50 -2.09 -15.27 4.18
C PHE A 50 -0.91 -16.05 4.76
N ASN A 51 -0.42 -15.65 5.94
CA ASN A 51 0.71 -16.29 6.60
C ASN A 51 0.48 -16.44 8.12
N ASN A 52 0.68 -17.67 8.62
CA ASN A 52 0.56 -18.03 10.03
C ASN A 52 1.82 -17.72 10.86
N THR A 53 2.93 -17.39 10.21
CA THR A 53 4.25 -17.20 10.84
C THR A 53 4.67 -15.73 10.78
N GLY A 54 5.39 -15.26 11.80
CA GLY A 54 5.81 -13.86 11.92
C GLY A 54 4.79 -12.99 12.69
N CYS A 55 5.29 -11.99 13.42
CA CYS A 55 4.52 -11.03 14.24
C CYS A 55 3.65 -11.59 15.38
N GLY A 56 3.71 -12.89 15.65
CA GLY A 56 2.98 -13.51 16.76
C GLY A 56 1.48 -13.67 16.51
N PHE A 57 1.01 -13.56 15.26
CA PHE A 57 -0.35 -13.87 14.86
C PHE A 57 -0.44 -14.30 13.39
N ALA A 58 -1.47 -15.09 13.09
CA ALA A 58 -1.87 -15.44 11.73
C ALA A 58 -2.65 -14.28 11.11
N GLY A 59 -2.33 -13.91 9.86
CA GLY A 59 -2.96 -12.78 9.21
C GLY A 59 -2.59 -12.65 7.74
N CYS A 60 -3.15 -11.65 7.09
CA CYS A 60 -2.92 -11.31 5.70
C CYS A 60 -1.77 -10.32 5.55
N CYS A 61 -0.79 -10.70 4.75
CA CYS A 61 0.29 -9.83 4.31
C CYS A 61 -0.19 -8.99 3.14
N VAL A 62 -0.23 -7.68 3.35
CA VAL A 62 -0.69 -6.68 2.39
C VAL A 62 0.31 -5.54 2.35
N TYR A 63 0.36 -4.83 1.23
CA TYR A 63 1.10 -3.59 1.17
C TYR A 63 0.34 -2.48 1.92
N ALA A 64 1.10 -1.69 2.69
CA ALA A 64 0.56 -0.51 3.35
C ALA A 64 -0.16 0.40 2.33
N ASN A 65 -1.15 1.14 2.81
CA ASN A 65 -2.06 2.00 2.02
C ASN A 65 -3.20 1.22 1.37
N ASN A 66 -3.20 1.04 0.04
CA ASN A 66 -4.39 0.62 -0.70
C ASN A 66 -4.85 -0.80 -0.36
N GLU A 67 -3.92 -1.75 -0.22
CA GLU A 67 -4.28 -3.13 0.12
C GLU A 67 -4.67 -3.26 1.59
N GLN A 68 -4.04 -2.51 2.49
CA GLN A 68 -4.48 -2.38 3.87
C GLN A 68 -5.94 -1.92 3.97
N THR A 69 -6.29 -0.83 3.28
CA THR A 69 -7.65 -0.29 3.29
C THR A 69 -8.64 -1.32 2.74
N ARG A 70 -8.31 -1.96 1.61
CA ARG A 70 -9.15 -3.04 1.04
C ARG A 70 -9.32 -4.21 2.00
N PHE A 71 -8.27 -4.60 2.72
CA PHE A 71 -8.37 -5.66 3.73
C PHE A 71 -9.31 -5.28 4.87
N ILE A 72 -9.19 -4.05 5.40
CA ILE A 72 -10.06 -3.53 6.47
C ILE A 72 -11.52 -3.52 5.98
N GLU A 73 -11.77 -3.07 4.76
CA GLU A 73 -13.10 -3.06 4.14
C GLU A 73 -13.64 -4.46 3.93
N ASN A 74 -12.81 -5.42 3.51
CA ASN A 74 -13.21 -6.83 3.35
C ASN A 74 -13.58 -7.46 4.69
N CYS A 75 -12.81 -7.23 5.76
CA CYS A 75 -13.18 -7.71 7.10
C CYS A 75 -14.55 -7.16 7.55
N ARG A 76 -14.86 -5.91 7.21
CA ARG A 76 -16.16 -5.27 7.55
C ARG A 76 -17.30 -5.79 6.69
N THR A 77 -17.08 -5.91 5.38
CA THR A 77 -18.08 -6.37 4.40
C THR A 77 -18.50 -7.80 4.67
N LEU A 78 -17.57 -8.65 5.09
CA LEU A 78 -17.81 -10.04 5.47
C LEU A 78 -18.43 -10.18 6.88
N GLY A 79 -18.58 -9.09 7.63
CA GLY A 79 -19.14 -9.09 8.97
C GLY A 79 -18.20 -9.62 10.06
N TYR A 80 -16.89 -9.77 9.77
CA TYR A 80 -15.91 -10.29 10.72
C TYR A 80 -15.41 -9.23 11.70
N GLY A 81 -15.40 -7.96 11.29
CA GLY A 81 -14.77 -6.88 12.05
C GLY A 81 -13.26 -6.83 11.83
N PHE A 82 -12.66 -5.65 12.00
CA PHE A 82 -11.23 -5.44 11.84
C PHE A 82 -10.55 -5.31 13.20
N ARG A 83 -9.48 -6.09 13.41
CA ARG A 83 -8.78 -6.13 14.69
C ARG A 83 -7.55 -5.25 14.72
N ARG A 84 -6.55 -5.54 13.87
CA ARG A 84 -5.27 -4.79 13.82
C ARG A 84 -4.47 -5.05 12.56
N CYS A 85 -3.53 -4.16 12.27
CA CYS A 85 -2.42 -4.37 11.36
C CYS A 85 -1.11 -4.01 12.05
N ASP A 86 -0.11 -4.88 11.98
CA ASP A 86 1.22 -4.64 12.53
C ASP A 86 2.26 -4.67 11.41
N ASP A 87 3.30 -3.85 11.57
CA ASP A 87 4.44 -3.90 10.67
C ASP A 87 5.28 -5.15 10.93
N CYS A 88 5.45 -5.95 9.89
CA CYS A 88 6.06 -7.26 10.01
C CYS A 88 7.32 -7.34 9.19
N ARG A 89 8.46 -7.51 9.85
CA ARG A 89 9.75 -7.72 9.18
C ARG A 89 9.71 -8.94 8.24
N SER A 90 8.90 -9.95 8.60
CA SER A 90 8.61 -11.07 7.73
C SER A 90 7.11 -11.27 7.66
N CYS A 91 6.66 -11.16 6.43
CA CYS A 91 5.41 -11.62 5.87
C CYS A 91 5.85 -12.51 4.69
#